data_AF-A0A8K0KTM6-F1
#
_entry.id   AF-A0A8K0KTM6-F1
#
_cell.length_a   1.000
_cell.length_b   1.000
_cell.length_c   1.000
_cell.angle_alpha   90.00
_cell.angle_beta   90.00
_cell.angle_gamma   90.00
#
_symmetry.space_group_name_H-M   'P 1'
#
loop_
_entity.id
_entity.type
_entity.pdbx_description
1 polymer ?
#
loop_
_entity_poly.entity_id
_entity_poly.type
_entity_poly.pdbx_seq_one_letter_code
_entity_poly.pdbx_strand_id
1 'polypeptide(L)'
;MSITKIAVVTGGNKGIGFAIVKGLCEKFDGIVYLTARDENRGKAAVSELNKLGLKPAFHLLDVDNKETIVVFKDYIANKYGGIDILVNNAAIAYKNDATDPFGEQAEVTVRINFTGLLNTCRILFPILRPGSRVVNLSSSAGHLYRIAGEEPHATKLRERFSKSDLTEDELCQLMSEFV
;
A
#
# COMPACT_ATOMS: atom_id res chain seq x y z
N MET A 1 -6.78 -30.59 -6.76
CA MET A 1 -5.56 -30.00 -6.17
C MET A 1 -5.97 -28.79 -5.35
N SER A 2 -5.47 -28.64 -4.13
CA SER A 2 -5.73 -27.43 -3.35
C SER A 2 -5.08 -26.22 -4.04
N ILE A 3 -5.83 -25.12 -4.16
CA ILE A 3 -5.31 -23.87 -4.70
C ILE A 3 -4.36 -23.26 -3.67
N THR A 4 -3.12 -22.95 -4.06
CA THR A 4 -2.16 -22.26 -3.19
C THR A 4 -2.67 -20.84 -2.89
N LYS A 5 -2.87 -20.56 -1.60
CA LYS A 5 -3.30 -19.23 -1.14
C LYS A 5 -2.14 -18.25 -1.13
N ILE A 6 -2.41 -17.00 -1.48
CA ILE A 6 -1.44 -15.93 -1.67
C ILE A 6 -1.82 -14.74 -0.79
N ALA A 7 -0.87 -14.32 0.05
CA ALA A 7 -0.92 -13.05 0.77
C ALA A 7 0.18 -12.13 0.22
N VAL A 8 -0.13 -10.85 0.00
CA VAL A 8 0.79 -9.86 -0.55
C VAL A 8 0.87 -8.68 0.42
N VAL A 9 2.08 -8.21 0.71
CA VAL A 9 2.32 -7.02 1.53
C VAL A 9 3.19 -6.04 0.75
N THR A 10 2.65 -4.85 0.43
CA THR A 10 3.44 -3.78 -0.18
C THR A 10 4.33 -3.09 0.84
N GLY A 11 5.57 -2.76 0.46
CA GLY A 11 6.54 -2.13 1.38
C GLY A 11 6.88 -3.02 2.58
N GLY A 12 6.92 -4.34 2.37
CA GLY A 12 7.13 -5.34 3.41
C GLY A 12 8.56 -5.47 3.93
N ASN A 13 9.51 -4.69 3.41
CA ASN A 13 10.94 -4.83 3.71
C ASN A 13 11.42 -4.15 5.01
N LYS A 14 10.55 -3.40 5.70
CA LYS A 14 10.89 -2.74 6.98
C LYS A 14 9.64 -2.40 7.79
N GLY A 15 9.83 -2.03 9.06
CA GLY A 15 8.79 -1.43 9.91
C GLY A 15 7.54 -2.29 10.03
N ILE A 16 6.37 -1.65 9.93
CA ILE A 16 5.06 -2.30 10.05
C ILE A 16 4.89 -3.40 8.98
N GLY A 17 5.25 -3.12 7.73
CA GLY A 17 5.17 -4.11 6.65
C GLY A 17 5.96 -5.37 6.93
N PHE A 18 7.18 -5.25 7.46
CA PHE A 18 8.01 -6.40 7.86
C PHE A 18 7.34 -7.23 8.97
N ALA A 19 6.80 -6.56 9.99
CA ALA A 19 6.09 -7.23 11.08
C ALA A 19 4.82 -7.94 10.59
N ILE A 20 4.11 -7.35 9.61
CA ILE A 20 2.94 -7.98 8.97
C ILE A 20 3.37 -9.22 8.19
N VAL A 21 4.42 -9.15 7.36
CA VAL A 21 4.94 -10.32 6.63
C VAL A 21 5.30 -11.43 7.62
N LYS A 22 6.03 -11.09 8.70
CA LYS A 22 6.38 -12.03 9.76
C LYS A 22 5.15 -12.74 10.33
N GLY A 23 4.15 -11.97 10.79
CA GLY A 23 2.93 -12.51 11.39
C GLY A 23 2.07 -13.32 10.42
N LEU A 24 2.06 -12.94 9.13
CA LEU A 24 1.43 -13.73 8.08
C LEU A 24 2.18 -15.05 7.88
N CYS A 25 3.51 -15.05 7.78
CA CYS A 25 4.27 -16.30 7.64
C CYS A 25 4.06 -17.27 8.82
N GLU A 26 3.78 -16.77 10.01
CA GLU A 26 3.52 -17.59 11.21
C GLU A 26 2.11 -18.21 11.23
N LYS A 27 1.13 -17.61 10.55
CA LYS A 27 -0.30 -17.92 10.74
C LYS A 27 -1.08 -18.25 9.47
N PHE A 28 -0.60 -17.78 8.32
CA PHE A 28 -1.30 -17.93 7.05
C PHE A 28 -0.89 -19.25 6.38
N ASP A 29 -1.88 -20.08 6.10
CA ASP A 29 -1.71 -21.31 5.32
C ASP A 29 -1.64 -20.98 3.82
N GLY A 30 -0.46 -20.56 3.36
CA GLY A 30 -0.20 -20.15 1.99
C GLY A 30 1.18 -19.51 1.79
N ILE A 31 1.41 -18.91 0.62
CA ILE A 31 2.64 -18.18 0.32
C ILE A 31 2.43 -16.70 0.64
N VAL A 32 3.36 -16.14 1.41
CA VAL A 32 3.41 -14.70 1.69
C VAL A 32 4.44 -14.04 0.79
N TYR A 33 4.00 -13.08 -0.01
CA TYR A 33 4.84 -12.22 -0.83
C TYR A 33 5.18 -10.93 -0.08
N LEU A 34 6.46 -10.78 0.24
CA LEU A 34 7.07 -9.52 0.64
C LEU A 34 7.43 -8.76 -0.63
N THR A 35 6.87 -7.55 -0.80
CA THR A 35 7.25 -6.69 -1.92
C THR A 35 7.90 -5.39 -1.45
N ALA A 36 8.77 -4.86 -2.29
CA ALA A 36 9.46 -3.60 -2.07
C ALA A 36 9.90 -3.00 -3.41
N ARG A 37 10.08 -1.67 -3.44
CA ARG A 37 10.62 -0.95 -4.60
C ARG A 37 12.12 -1.21 -4.82
N ASP A 38 12.84 -1.58 -3.78
CA ASP A 38 14.28 -1.86 -3.82
C ASP A 38 14.51 -3.36 -3.63
N GLU A 39 15.06 -4.00 -4.65
CA GLU A 39 15.29 -5.44 -4.68
C GLU A 39 16.29 -5.90 -3.61
N ASN A 40 17.36 -5.15 -3.37
CA ASN A 40 18.38 -5.52 -2.39
C ASN A 40 17.81 -5.49 -0.97
N ARG A 41 17.06 -4.44 -0.64
CA ARG A 41 16.39 -4.32 0.66
C ARG A 41 15.30 -5.36 0.84
N GLY A 42 14.57 -5.69 -0.22
CA GLY A 42 13.58 -6.77 -0.20
C GLY A 42 14.20 -8.15 0.07
N LYS A 43 15.28 -8.50 -0.67
CA LYS A 43 16.03 -9.74 -0.45
C LYS A 43 16.69 -9.81 0.92
N ALA A 44 17.20 -8.69 1.43
CA ALA A 44 17.74 -8.61 2.80
C ALA A 44 16.66 -8.92 3.85
N ALA A 45 15.48 -8.33 3.74
CA ALA A 45 14.35 -8.60 4.64
C ALA A 45 13.90 -10.07 4.59
N VAL A 46 13.85 -10.68 3.40
CA VAL A 46 13.57 -12.12 3.25
C VAL A 46 14.63 -12.96 3.95
N SER A 47 15.92 -12.61 3.82
CA SER A 47 17.01 -13.30 4.51
C SER A 47 16.87 -13.22 6.05
N GLU A 48 16.47 -12.06 6.57
CA GLU A 48 16.20 -11.90 8.01
C GLU A 48 15.05 -12.78 8.48
N LEU A 49 13.95 -12.86 7.73
CA LEU A 49 12.81 -13.72 8.05
C LEU A 49 13.17 -15.21 7.92
N ASN A 50 14.01 -15.57 6.96
CA ASN A 50 14.53 -16.94 6.80
C ASN A 50 15.35 -17.39 8.01
N LYS A 51 16.14 -16.50 8.64
CA LYS A 51 16.86 -16.80 9.88
C LYS A 51 15.92 -17.12 11.06
N LEU A 52 14.66 -16.69 10.98
CA LEU A 52 13.61 -17.01 11.95
C LEU A 52 12.82 -18.28 11.58
N GLY A 53 13.22 -19.00 10.54
CA GLY A 53 12.53 -20.21 10.05
C GLY A 53 11.30 -19.92 9.18
N LEU A 54 10.99 -18.65 8.92
CA LEU A 54 9.90 -18.23 8.04
C LEU A 54 10.37 -18.25 6.58
N LYS A 55 9.46 -18.33 5.61
CA LYS A 55 9.82 -18.48 4.18
C LYS A 55 8.97 -17.59 3.27
N PRO A 56 8.99 -16.25 3.43
CA PRO A 56 8.32 -15.37 2.48
C PRO A 56 8.99 -15.45 1.10
N ALA A 57 8.20 -15.27 0.05
CA ALA A 57 8.70 -15.02 -1.30
C ALA A 57 8.94 -13.51 -1.49
N PHE A 58 9.92 -13.16 -2.32
CA PHE A 58 10.14 -11.78 -2.75
C PHE A 58 9.59 -11.55 -4.15
N HIS A 59 9.01 -10.37 -4.38
CA HIS A 59 8.87 -9.83 -5.72
C HIS A 59 8.99 -8.29 -5.68
N LEU A 60 9.67 -7.71 -6.68
CA LEU A 60 9.75 -6.25 -6.82
C LEU A 60 8.36 -5.69 -7.14
N LEU A 61 7.96 -4.68 -6.39
CA LEU A 61 6.75 -3.89 -6.65
C LEU A 61 6.98 -2.51 -6.05
N ASP A 62 7.03 -1.50 -6.90
CA ASP A 62 7.00 -0.11 -6.51
C ASP A 62 5.61 0.45 -6.77
N VAL A 63 4.94 0.92 -5.72
CA VAL A 63 3.58 1.47 -5.83
C VAL A 63 3.53 2.74 -6.69
N ASP A 64 4.67 3.39 -6.88
CA ASP A 64 4.82 4.58 -7.72
C ASP A 64 5.13 4.24 -9.20
N ASN A 65 5.39 2.96 -9.52
CA ASN A 65 5.68 2.50 -10.87
C ASN A 65 4.66 1.45 -11.30
N LYS A 66 3.68 1.86 -12.12
CA LYS A 66 2.56 1.02 -12.56
C LYS A 66 3.03 -0.24 -13.28
N GLU A 67 4.09 -0.15 -14.08
CA GLU A 67 4.63 -1.27 -14.83
C GLU A 67 5.10 -2.38 -13.89
N THR A 68 5.72 -2.04 -12.76
CA THR A 68 6.14 -3.05 -11.77
C THR A 68 4.93 -3.76 -11.12
N ILE A 69 3.82 -3.05 -10.92
CA ILE A 69 2.57 -3.61 -10.39
C ILE A 69 1.94 -4.55 -11.43
N VAL A 70 1.95 -4.18 -12.71
CA VAL A 70 1.46 -5.02 -13.81
C VAL A 70 2.29 -6.30 -13.94
N VAL A 71 3.62 -6.19 -13.92
CA VAL A 71 4.52 -7.36 -13.95
C VAL A 71 4.24 -8.29 -12.77
N PHE A 72 4.06 -7.75 -11.56
CA PHE A 72 3.69 -8.56 -10.39
C PHE A 72 2.31 -9.21 -10.54
N LYS A 73 1.31 -8.46 -11.02
CA LYS A 73 -0.05 -8.96 -11.27
C LYS A 73 -0.02 -10.15 -12.23
N ASP A 74 0.65 -10.00 -13.38
CA ASP A 74 0.74 -11.05 -14.39
C ASP A 74 1.50 -12.27 -13.86
N TYR A 75 2.57 -12.06 -13.09
CA TYR A 75 3.29 -13.14 -12.40
C TYR A 75 2.38 -13.93 -11.46
N ILE A 76 1.62 -13.27 -10.58
CA ILE A 76 0.72 -13.96 -9.63
C ILE A 76 -0.45 -14.63 -10.35
N ALA A 77 -1.05 -13.97 -11.34
CA ALA A 77 -2.15 -14.51 -12.13
C ALA A 77 -1.72 -15.79 -12.85
N ASN A 78 -0.57 -15.77 -13.53
CA ASN A 78 -0.09 -16.93 -14.29
C ASN A 78 0.34 -18.09 -13.38
N LYS A 79 0.96 -17.79 -12.22
CA LYS A 79 1.54 -18.82 -11.36
C LYS A 79 0.55 -19.41 -10.36
N TYR A 80 -0.36 -18.60 -9.85
CA TYR A 80 -1.28 -18.99 -8.77
C TYR A 80 -2.74 -18.72 -9.10
N GLY A 81 -3.06 -17.90 -10.09
CA GLY A 81 -4.44 -17.57 -10.46
C GLY A 81 -5.11 -16.54 -9.57
N GLY A 82 -4.42 -15.95 -8.59
CA GLY A 82 -4.96 -14.81 -7.83
C GLY A 82 -4.42 -14.61 -6.42
N ILE A 83 -4.98 -13.61 -5.73
CA ILE A 83 -4.61 -13.15 -4.39
C ILE A 83 -5.77 -13.35 -3.40
N ASP A 84 -5.46 -13.82 -2.19
CA ASP A 84 -6.44 -13.99 -1.10
C ASP A 84 -6.32 -12.91 -0.03
N ILE A 85 -5.11 -12.38 0.20
CA ILE A 85 -4.87 -11.26 1.13
C ILE A 85 -4.00 -10.21 0.43
N LEU A 86 -4.48 -8.97 0.36
CA LEU A 86 -3.69 -7.83 -0.09
C LEU A 86 -3.56 -6.81 1.04
N VAL A 87 -2.34 -6.56 1.48
CA VAL A 87 -2.02 -5.53 2.48
C VAL A 87 -1.29 -4.38 1.80
N ASN A 88 -2.00 -3.28 1.58
CA ASN A 88 -1.44 -2.04 1.06
C ASN A 88 -0.80 -1.27 2.22
N ASN A 89 0.51 -1.47 2.42
CA ASN A 89 1.29 -0.88 3.51
C ASN A 89 2.35 0.13 3.03
N ALA A 90 2.80 0.05 1.77
CA ALA A 90 3.80 0.96 1.25
C ALA A 90 3.33 2.42 1.36
N ALA A 91 4.12 3.24 2.07
CA ALA A 91 3.88 4.65 2.26
C ALA A 91 5.21 5.36 2.59
N ILE A 92 5.22 6.69 2.45
CA ILE A 92 6.27 7.58 2.95
C ILE A 92 5.70 8.59 3.94
N ALA A 93 6.58 9.12 4.77
CA ALA A 93 6.34 10.31 5.56
C ALA A 93 7.65 11.07 5.67
N TYR A 94 7.62 12.37 5.42
CA TYR A 94 8.73 13.25 5.76
C TYR A 94 8.85 13.36 7.28
N LYS A 95 10.08 13.54 7.76
CA LYS A 95 10.31 13.83 9.17
C LYS A 95 10.00 15.30 9.45
N ASN A 96 9.77 15.62 10.72
CA ASN A 96 9.48 17.00 11.15
C ASN A 96 10.62 17.98 10.86
N ASP A 97 11.85 17.48 10.70
CA ASP A 97 13.06 18.24 10.39
C ASP A 97 13.42 18.23 8.89
N ALA A 98 12.52 17.76 8.01
CA ALA A 98 12.71 17.82 6.58
C ALA A 98 12.81 19.27 6.09
N THR A 99 13.81 19.54 5.25
CA THR A 99 14.10 20.89 4.73
C THR A 99 13.52 21.13 3.33
N ASP A 100 12.97 20.08 2.71
CA ASP A 100 12.35 20.15 1.39
C ASP A 100 11.15 21.11 1.40
N PRO A 101 10.86 21.83 0.30
CA PRO A 101 9.69 22.70 0.22
C PRO A 101 8.39 21.94 0.50
N PHE A 102 7.45 22.58 1.21
CA PHE A 102 6.17 21.93 1.57
C PHE A 102 5.42 21.36 0.36
N GLY A 103 5.38 22.10 -0.76
CA GLY A 103 4.73 21.63 -1.99
C GLY A 103 5.32 20.33 -2.52
N GLU A 104 6.65 20.19 -2.49
CA GLU A 104 7.32 18.94 -2.87
C GLU A 104 6.98 17.81 -1.91
N GLN A 105 7.01 18.08 -0.59
CA GLN A 105 6.63 17.08 0.41
C GLN A 105 5.19 16.60 0.21
N ALA A 106 4.26 17.52 -0.07
CA ALA A 106 2.86 17.24 -0.35
C ALA A 106 2.70 16.40 -1.62
N GLU A 107 3.31 16.82 -2.73
CA GLU A 107 3.23 16.13 -4.03
C GLU A 107 3.74 14.69 -3.92
N VAL A 108 4.94 14.49 -3.37
CA VAL A 108 5.54 13.15 -3.24
C VAL A 108 4.71 12.27 -2.29
N THR A 109 4.20 12.84 -1.20
CA THR A 109 3.37 12.10 -0.23
C THR A 109 2.04 11.66 -0.85
N VAL A 110 1.34 12.55 -1.56
CA VAL A 110 0.07 12.21 -2.24
C VAL A 110 0.32 11.20 -3.35
N ARG A 111 1.37 11.41 -4.15
CA ARG A 111 1.73 10.51 -5.25
C ARG A 111 1.95 9.08 -4.78
N ILE A 112 2.67 8.88 -3.67
CA ILE A 112 2.96 7.53 -3.15
C ILE A 112 1.79 6.97 -2.33
N ASN A 113 1.32 7.72 -1.32
CA ASN A 113 0.40 7.20 -0.32
C ASN A 113 -1.05 7.12 -0.81
N PHE A 114 -1.44 7.96 -1.77
CA PHE A 114 -2.78 7.97 -2.35
C PHE A 114 -2.77 7.40 -3.77
N THR A 115 -2.08 8.06 -4.71
CA THR A 115 -2.13 7.67 -6.13
C THR A 115 -1.50 6.29 -6.36
N GLY A 116 -0.37 6.00 -5.71
CA GLY A 116 0.28 4.70 -5.79
C GLY A 116 -0.57 3.57 -5.20
N LEU A 117 -1.21 3.82 -4.05
CA LEU A 117 -2.17 2.87 -3.45
C LEU A 117 -3.37 2.63 -4.37
N LEU A 118 -3.95 3.69 -4.93
CA LEU A 118 -5.09 3.60 -5.84
C LEU A 118 -4.74 2.79 -7.10
N ASN A 119 -3.58 3.06 -7.71
CA ASN A 119 -3.10 2.31 -8.86
C ASN A 119 -2.86 0.84 -8.51
N THR A 120 -2.29 0.56 -7.33
CA THR A 120 -2.11 -0.82 -6.84
C THR A 120 -3.45 -1.54 -6.74
N CYS A 121 -4.46 -0.91 -6.16
CA CYS A 121 -5.82 -1.46 -6.11
C CYS A 121 -6.38 -1.71 -7.50
N ARG A 122 -6.40 -0.69 -8.37
CA ARG A 122 -6.95 -0.80 -9.74
C ARG A 122 -6.30 -1.94 -10.55
N ILE A 123 -5.00 -2.15 -10.39
CA ILE A 123 -4.24 -3.16 -11.15
C ILE A 123 -4.39 -4.57 -10.53
N LEU A 124 -4.41 -4.70 -9.19
CA LEU A 124 -4.44 -6.01 -8.52
C LEU A 124 -5.86 -6.52 -8.23
N PHE A 125 -6.87 -5.65 -8.15
CA PHE A 125 -8.25 -6.05 -7.87
C PHE A 125 -8.83 -7.08 -8.87
N PRO A 126 -8.54 -6.99 -10.19
CA PRO A 126 -9.00 -7.97 -11.16
C PRO A 126 -8.53 -9.41 -10.90
N ILE A 127 -7.50 -9.62 -10.07
CA ILE A 127 -6.96 -10.94 -9.73
C ILE A 127 -7.21 -11.35 -8.28
N LEU A 128 -8.03 -10.59 -7.54
CA LEU A 128 -8.48 -11.01 -6.21
C LEU A 128 -9.44 -12.19 -6.33
N ARG A 129 -9.25 -13.22 -5.51
CA ARG A 129 -10.15 -14.38 -5.48
C ARG A 129 -11.44 -14.06 -4.71
N PRO A 130 -12.54 -14.80 -4.98
CA PRO A 130 -13.74 -14.73 -4.14
C PRO A 130 -13.41 -14.95 -2.67
N GLY A 131 -13.89 -14.05 -1.80
CA GLY A 131 -13.61 -14.11 -0.36
C GLY A 131 -12.26 -13.55 0.08
N SER A 132 -11.50 -12.92 -0.83
CA SER A 132 -10.27 -12.21 -0.48
C SER A 132 -10.48 -11.11 0.58
N ARG A 133 -9.38 -10.67 1.18
CA ARG A 133 -9.35 -9.57 2.15
C ARG A 133 -8.31 -8.53 1.71
N VAL A 134 -8.75 -7.28 1.65
CA VAL A 134 -7.87 -6.13 1.39
C VAL A 134 -7.76 -5.31 2.68
N VAL A 135 -6.52 -4.96 3.06
CA VAL A 135 -6.23 -4.12 4.22
C VAL A 135 -5.39 -2.93 3.75
N ASN A 136 -5.94 -1.73 3.90
CA ASN A 136 -5.23 -0.48 3.61
C ASN A 136 -4.70 0.10 4.93
N LEU A 137 -3.38 0.22 5.04
CA LEU A 137 -2.76 0.86 6.20
C LEU A 137 -2.89 2.37 6.03
N SER A 138 -3.57 3.00 6.99
CA SER A 138 -3.66 4.45 7.10
C SER A 138 -2.84 4.93 8.32
N SER A 139 -3.22 6.06 8.90
CA SER A 139 -2.58 6.66 10.05
C SER A 139 -3.60 7.44 10.88
N SER A 140 -3.29 7.69 12.16
CA SER A 140 -4.03 8.68 12.96
C SER A 140 -3.97 10.09 12.37
N ALA A 141 -3.02 10.36 11.47
CA ALA A 141 -2.97 11.59 10.67
C ALA A 141 -4.13 11.69 9.66
N GLY A 142 -4.78 10.58 9.29
CA GLY A 142 -5.87 10.56 8.32
C GLY A 142 -7.25 10.96 8.88
N HIS A 143 -7.35 11.31 10.16
CA HIS A 143 -8.61 11.77 10.72
C HIS A 143 -8.97 13.19 10.23
N LEU A 144 -10.22 13.41 9.84
CA LEU A 144 -10.68 14.71 9.33
C LEU A 144 -10.43 15.88 10.28
N TYR A 145 -10.46 15.67 11.60
CA TYR A 145 -10.15 16.72 12.58
C TYR A 145 -8.71 17.25 12.48
N ARG A 146 -7.81 16.51 11.82
CA ARG A 146 -6.42 16.92 11.55
C ARG A 146 -6.31 17.89 10.37
N ILE A 147 -7.35 18.03 9.55
CA ILE A 147 -7.43 19.08 8.53
C ILE A 147 -7.61 20.41 9.26
N ALA A 148 -6.49 21.14 9.42
CA ALA A 148 -6.42 22.46 10.03
C ALA A 148 -6.35 23.55 8.95
N GLY A 149 -6.69 24.79 9.31
CA GLY A 149 -6.66 25.93 8.39
C GLY A 149 -7.60 27.04 8.85
N GLU A 150 -7.67 28.10 8.07
CA GLU A 150 -8.60 29.20 8.31
C GLU A 150 -10.06 28.76 8.12
N GLU A 151 -10.95 29.24 8.98
CA GLU A 151 -12.39 29.01 8.83
C GLU A 151 -13.00 30.07 7.90
N PRO A 152 -13.97 29.69 7.05
CA PRO A 152 -14.67 28.40 6.99
C PRO A 152 -14.02 27.36 6.05
N HIS A 153 -12.81 27.63 5.52
CA HIS A 153 -12.19 26.77 4.51
C HIS A 153 -11.93 25.36 5.04
N ALA A 154 -11.33 25.24 6.24
CA ALA A 154 -11.07 23.95 6.86
C ALA A 154 -12.36 23.14 7.09
N THR A 155 -13.44 23.77 7.56
CA THR A 155 -14.74 23.09 7.73
C THR A 155 -15.31 22.59 6.41
N LYS A 156 -15.33 23.42 5.36
CA LYS A 156 -15.82 23.01 4.04
C LYS A 156 -15.02 21.84 3.46
N LEU A 157 -13.71 21.81 3.68
CA LEU A 157 -12.87 20.71 3.20
C LEU A 157 -13.19 19.41 3.96
N ARG A 158 -13.35 19.47 5.28
CA ARG A 158 -13.79 18.32 6.10
C ARG A 158 -15.15 17.78 5.63
N GLU A 159 -16.11 18.65 5.33
CA GLU A 159 -17.42 18.28 4.81
C GLU A 159 -17.34 17.57 3.46
N ARG A 160 -16.48 18.05 2.55
CA ARG A 160 -16.26 17.41 1.23
C ARG A 160 -15.73 15.97 1.40
N PHE A 161 -14.76 15.76 2.28
CA PHE A 161 -14.21 14.43 2.56
C PHE A 161 -15.17 13.52 3.35
N SER A 162 -16.14 14.07 4.09
CA SER A 162 -17.08 13.27 4.90
C SER A 162 -18.39 12.90 4.18
N LYS A 163 -18.55 13.30 2.91
CA LYS A 163 -19.71 12.93 2.11
C LYS A 163 -19.82 11.40 1.98
N SER A 164 -21.00 10.86 2.31
CA SER A 164 -21.24 9.41 2.22
C SER A 164 -21.31 8.89 0.77
N ASP A 165 -21.53 9.78 -0.19
CA ASP A 165 -21.62 9.52 -1.62
C ASP A 165 -20.39 9.99 -2.40
N LEU A 166 -19.28 10.32 -1.70
CA LEU A 166 -18.03 10.75 -2.33
C LEU A 166 -17.53 9.68 -3.31
N THR A 167 -17.42 10.05 -4.57
CA THR A 167 -16.93 9.17 -5.64
C THR A 167 -15.40 9.11 -5.65
N GLU A 168 -14.85 8.07 -6.28
CA GLU A 168 -13.40 7.95 -6.48
C GLU A 168 -12.83 9.13 -7.29
N ASP A 169 -13.55 9.60 -8.31
CA ASP A 169 -13.14 10.73 -9.15
C ASP A 169 -13.14 12.05 -8.37
N GLU A 170 -14.17 12.31 -7.56
CA GLU A 170 -14.20 13.48 -6.67
C GLU A 170 -13.09 13.43 -5.62
N LEU A 171 -12.79 12.23 -5.10
CA LEU A 171 -11.67 12.04 -4.17
C LEU A 171 -10.33 12.30 -4.87
N CYS A 172 -10.13 11.80 -6.10
CA CYS A 172 -8.95 12.13 -6.90
C CYS A 172 -8.82 13.64 -7.13
N GLN A 173 -9.93 14.31 -7.48
CA GLN A 173 -9.95 15.76 -7.66
C GLN A 173 -9.55 16.50 -6.38
N LEU A 174 -10.09 16.11 -5.21
CA LEU A 174 -9.73 16.66 -3.91
C LEU A 174 -8.22 16.55 -3.63
N MET A 175 -7.62 15.40 -3.96
CA MET A 175 -6.19 15.19 -3.76
C MET A 175 -5.35 16.02 -4.73
N SER A 176 -5.81 16.21 -5.97
CA SER A 176 -5.15 17.07 -6.96
C SER A 176 -5.30 18.57 -6.67
N GLU A 177 -6.36 19.01 -5.98
CA GLU A 177 -6.50 20.41 -5.54
C GLU A 177 -5.48 20.78 -4.45
N PHE A 178 -4.95 19.80 -3.71
CA PHE A 178 -4.00 20.03 -2.62
C PHE A 178 -2.54 20.17 -3.10
N VAL A 179 -2.18 19.53 -4.22
CA VAL A 179 -0.79 19.45 -4.72
C VAL A 179 -0.56 20.29 -5.96
#